data_AF-A0A7C3ZSX3-F1
#
_entry.id   AF-A0A7C3ZSX3-F1
#
_cell.length_a   1.000
_cell.length_b   1.000
_cell.length_c   1.000
_cell.angle_alpha   90.00
_cell.angle_beta   90.00
_cell.angle_gamma   90.00
#
_symmetry.space_group_name_H-M   'P 1'
#
loop_
_entity.id
_entity.type
_entity.pdbx_description
1 polymer ?
#
loop_
_entity_poly.entity_id
_entity_poly.type
_entity_poly.pdbx_seq_one_letter_code
_entity_poly.pdbx_strand_id
1 'polypeptide(L)' 'MDSWTIATFIGASFLLYLTPGADMMFTIASGVAGGPRAGLAAACGIALGVMVHVTAAAAGLAVLVATS' A
#
# COMPACT_ATOMS: atom_id res chain seq x y z
N MET A 1 11.96 20.80 -14.87
CA MET A 1 12.28 19.59 -14.10
C MET A 1 13.63 19.12 -14.60
N ASP A 2 14.63 19.09 -13.72
CA ASP A 2 16.01 18.80 -14.08
C ASP A 2 16.13 17.32 -14.45
N SER A 3 16.79 16.98 -15.55
CA SER A 3 16.90 15.59 -16.04
C SER A 3 17.52 14.65 -15.00
N TRP A 4 18.38 15.19 -14.14
CA TRP A 4 18.98 14.49 -13.01
C TRP A 4 17.95 14.04 -11.97
N THR A 5 16.99 14.91 -11.63
CA THR A 5 15.91 14.62 -10.68
C THR A 5 14.97 13.54 -11.23
N ILE A 6 14.74 13.54 -12.55
CA ILE A 6 13.94 12.49 -13.22
C ILE A 6 14.68 11.15 -13.18
N ALA A 7 15.97 11.12 -13.49
CA ALA A 7 16.76 9.89 -13.49
C ALA A 7 16.85 9.25 -12.09
N THR A 8 17.08 10.05 -11.05
CA THR A 8 17.11 9.56 -9.66
C THR A 8 15.73 9.11 -9.19
N PHE A 9 14.67 9.83 -9.56
CA PHE A 9 13.29 9.43 -9.27
C PHE A 9 12.92 8.09 -9.93
N ILE A 10 13.29 7.88 -11.21
CA ILE A 10 13.05 6.62 -11.91
C ILE A 10 13.80 5.49 -11.20
N GLY A 11 15.08 5.68 -10.86
CA GLY A 11 15.87 4.68 -10.14
C GLY A 11 15.28 4.32 -8.77
N ALA A 12 14.91 5.32 -7.98
CA ALA A 12 14.28 5.11 -6.68
C ALA A 12 12.91 4.43 -6.81
N SER A 13 12.08 4.84 -7.78
CA SER A 13 10.79 4.21 -8.04
C SER A 13 10.94 2.76 -8.48
N PHE A 14 11.96 2.44 -9.28
CA PHE A 14 12.26 1.07 -9.69
C PHE A 14 12.66 0.19 -8.51
N LEU A 15 13.50 0.71 -7.60
CA LEU A 15 13.85 0.02 -6.36
C LEU A 15 12.62 -0.21 -5.46
N LEU A 16 11.73 0.78 -5.35
CA LEU A 16 10.47 0.64 -4.60
C LEU A 16 9.52 -0.37 -5.23
N TYR A 17 9.45 -0.43 -6.57
CA TYR A 17 8.65 -1.41 -7.28
C TYR A 17 9.21 -2.84 -7.14
N LEU A 18 10.54 -2.96 -7.03
CA LEU A 18 11.24 -4.24 -6.87
C LEU A 18 11.13 -4.82 -5.46
N THR A 19 10.73 -4.02 -4.48
CA THR A 19 10.23 -4.52 -3.19
C THR A 19 8.70 -4.64 -3.28
N PRO A 20 8.14 -5.75 -3.81
CA PRO A 20 6.72 -6.00 -3.65
C PRO A 20 6.40 -5.91 -2.16
N GLY A 21 5.55 -4.95 -1.79
CA GLY A 21 5.17 -4.74 -0.40
C GLY A 21 4.55 -6.00 0.20
N ALA A 22 4.47 -6.05 1.53
CA ALA A 22 3.92 -7.20 2.24
C ALA A 22 2.49 -7.57 1.75
N ASP A 23 1.67 -6.56 1.45
CA ASP A 23 0.31 -6.72 0.90
C ASP A 23 0.29 -7.41 -0.47
N MET A 24 1.21 -7.00 -1.35
CA MET A 24 1.34 -7.55 -2.69
C MET A 24 1.89 -8.98 -2.65
N MET A 25 2.90 -9.23 -1.81
CA MET A 25 3.44 -10.58 -1.57
C MET A 25 2.37 -11.52 -1.02
N PHE A 26 1.55 -11.06 -0.07
CA PHE A 26 0.47 -11.86 0.51
C PHE A 26 -0.63 -12.15 -0.51
N THR A 27 -1.01 -11.16 -1.32
CA THR A 27 -2.01 -11.33 -2.38
C THR A 27 -1.53 -12.30 -3.46
N ILE A 28 -0.26 -12.20 -3.86
CA ILE A 28 0.37 -13.12 -4.81
C ILE A 28 0.45 -14.53 -4.22
N ALA A 29 0.95 -14.67 -2.99
CA ALA A 29 1.04 -15.97 -2.32
C ALA A 29 -0.34 -16.63 -2.17
N SER A 30 -1.36 -15.87 -1.78
CA SER A 30 -2.75 -16.34 -1.68
C SER A 30 -3.31 -16.73 -3.06
N GLY A 31 -2.99 -15.97 -4.10
CA GLY A 31 -3.37 -16.26 -5.48
C GLY A 31 -2.69 -17.51 -6.04
N VAL A 32 -1.41 -17.73 -5.74
CA VAL A 32 -0.64 -18.90 -6.15
C VAL A 32 -1.10 -20.16 -5.39
N ALA A 33 -1.35 -20.04 -4.09
CA ALA A 33 -1.74 -21.18 -3.25
C ALA A 33 -3.22 -21.59 -3.40
N GLY A 34 -4.13 -20.61 -3.56
CA GLY A 34 -5.58 -20.83 -3.56
C GLY A 34 -6.30 -20.41 -4.85
N GLY A 35 -5.56 -20.01 -5.88
CA GLY A 35 -6.11 -19.53 -7.14
C GLY A 35 -6.60 -18.07 -7.10
N PRO A 36 -7.12 -17.56 -8.23
CA PRO A 36 -7.44 -16.14 -8.39
C PRO A 36 -8.51 -15.63 -7.41
N ARG A 37 -9.43 -16.50 -6.97
CA ARG A 37 -10.45 -16.15 -5.98
C ARG A 37 -9.87 -15.94 -4.58
N ALA A 38 -8.89 -16.75 -4.18
CA ALA A 38 -8.21 -16.58 -2.90
C ALA A 38 -7.35 -15.31 -2.89
N GLY A 39 -6.68 -15.00 -4.01
CA GLY A 39 -6.00 -13.71 -4.19
C GLY A 39 -6.95 -12.52 -4.09
N LEU A 40 -8.12 -12.59 -4.72
CA LEU A 40 -9.12 -11.52 -4.63
C LEU A 40 -9.64 -11.34 -3.19
N ALA A 41 -9.92 -12.44 -2.49
CA ALA A 41 -10.33 -12.39 -1.09
C ALA A 41 -9.25 -11.77 -0.18
N ALA A 42 -7.98 -12.12 -0.39
CA ALA A 42 -6.84 -11.51 0.30
C ALA A 42 -6.75 -10.00 0.04
N ALA A 43 -6.84 -9.58 -1.23
CA ALA A 43 -6.82 -8.17 -1.61
C ALA A 43 -7.99 -7.38 -0.99
N CYS A 44 -9.19 -7.95 -0.98
CA CYS A 44 -10.35 -7.34 -0.31
C CYS A 44 -10.14 -7.20 1.20
N GLY A 45 -9.58 -8.22 1.85
CA GLY A 45 -9.27 -8.18 3.28
C GLY A 45 -8.25 -7.08 3.61
N ILE A 46 -7.18 -6.99 2.84
CA ILE A 46 -6.17 -5.92 2.98
C ILE A 46 -6.81 -4.55 2.80
N ALA A 47 -7.59 -4.34 1.74
CA ALA A 47 -8.23 -3.06 1.45
C ALA A 47 -9.16 -2.61 2.59
N LEU A 48 -9.97 -3.53 3.14
CA LEU A 48 -10.83 -3.24 4.28
C LEU A 48 -10.02 -2.86 5.53
N GLY A 49 -8.94 -3.60 5.82
CA GLY A 49 -8.05 -3.29 6.94
C GLY A 49 -7.41 -1.90 6.82
N VAL A 50 -6.92 -1.55 5.63
CA VAL A 50 -6.34 -0.23 5.34
C VAL A 50 -7.38 0.88 5.52
N MET A 51 -8.63 0.69 5.08
CA MET A 51 -9.69 1.69 5.28
C MET A 51 -9.95 1.95 6.78
N VAL A 52 -10.02 0.90 7.59
CA VAL A 52 -10.21 1.03 9.04
C VAL A 52 -9.02 1.75 9.68
N HIS A 53 -7.79 1.39 9.31
CA HIS A 53 -6.58 2.03 9.83
C HIS A 53 -6.51 3.52 9.46
N VAL A 54 -6.75 3.85 8.20
CA VAL A 54 -6.70 5.23 7.68
C VAL A 54 -7.80 6.08 8.32
N THR A 55 -9.01 5.56 8.47
CA THR A 55 -10.10 6.29 9.14
C THR A 55 -9.80 6.56 10.62
N ALA A 56 -9.23 5.58 11.33
CA ALA A 56 -8.78 5.79 12.71
C ALA A 56 -7.66 6.83 12.81
N ALA A 57 -6.66 6.78 11.92
CA ALA A 57 -5.59 7.76 11.86
C ALA A 57 -6.11 9.17 11.53
N ALA A 58 -7.02 9.28 10.55
CA ALA A 58 -7.64 10.55 10.17
C ALA A 58 -8.50 11.12 11.30
N ALA A 59 -9.25 10.30 12.03
CA ALA A 59 -10.00 10.72 13.20
C ALA A 59 -9.08 11.24 14.32
N GLY A 60 -7.97 10.54 14.60
CA GLY A 60 -6.97 10.99 15.57
C GLY A 60 -6.30 12.32 15.17
N LEU A 61 -5.93 12.45 13.89
CA LEU A 61 -5.42 13.72 13.34
C LEU A 61 -6.46 14.84 13.43
N ALA A 62 -7.74 14.56 13.18
CA ALA A 62 -8.81 15.54 13.28
C ALA A 62 -8.97 16.08 14.71
N VAL A 63 -8.79 15.22 15.73
CA VAL A 63 -8.78 15.67 17.13
C VAL A 63 -7.61 16.61 17.39
N LEU A 64 -6.39 16.25 16.98
CA LEU A 64 -5.21 17.10 17.16
C LEU A 64 -5.40 18.49 16.53
N VAL A 65 -5.89 18.53 15.29
CA VAL A 65 -6.17 19.78 14.55
C VAL A 65 -7.30 20.59 15.21
N ALA A 66 -8.33 19.94 15.76
CA ALA A 66 -9.41 20.63 16.45
C ALA A 66 -8.98 21.20 17.81
N THR A 67 -7.92 20.66 18.42
CA THR A 67 -7.38 21.11 19.72
C THR A 67 -6.19 22.07 19.63
N SER A 68 -5.67 22.33 18.42
CA SER A 68 -4.58 23.28 18.16
C SER A 68 -5.06 24.69 17.85
#